data_AF-A0A533Y1M0-F1
#
_entry.id   AF-A0A533Y1M0-F1
#
_cell.length_a   1.000
_cell.length_b   1.000
_cell.length_c   1.000
_cell.angle_alpha   90.00
_cell.angle_beta   90.00
_cell.angle_gamma   90.00
#
_symmetry.space_group_name_H-M   'P 1'
#
loop_
_entity.id
_entity.type
_entity.pdbx_description
1 polymer ?
#
loop_
_entity_poly.entity_id
_entity_poly.type
_entity_poly.pdbx_seq_one_letter_code
_entity_poly.pdbx_strand_id
1 'polypeptide(L)'
;PIDFSDQALRQARAGLNNFYDLFLRLEEITVSKGAADEEARSALKTVAADFERAMDDDFNTPAALAALQTFRGELNTKLAVGLSSAVAQQALTAIRRYGDVLGLFQVPVRDWEFRESVGTALDDAEIERQIAERNNARCRKDFARADEIRKALAAQGIILEDRPDGTTRWKR
;
A
#
# COMPACT_ATOMS: atom_id res chain seq x y z
N PRO A 1 9.90 28.18 1.05
CA PRO A 1 11.17 27.42 0.89
C PRO A 1 10.93 25.95 1.20
N ILE A 2 11.36 25.02 0.33
CA ILE A 2 11.28 23.58 0.63
C ILE A 2 12.44 23.26 1.58
N ASP A 3 12.12 22.68 2.74
CA ASP A 3 13.13 22.25 3.70
C ASP A 3 13.60 20.84 3.34
N PHE A 4 14.76 20.76 2.70
CA PHE A 4 15.34 19.49 2.31
C PHE A 4 16.02 18.84 3.51
N SER A 5 15.55 17.65 3.88
CA SER A 5 16.16 16.85 4.94
C SER A 5 15.95 15.36 4.67
N ASP A 6 16.82 14.53 5.24
CA ASP A 6 16.65 13.07 5.21
C ASP A 6 15.33 12.63 5.82
N GLN A 7 14.85 13.37 6.83
CA GLN A 7 13.55 13.12 7.43
C GLN A 7 12.41 13.38 6.43
N ALA A 8 12.46 14.49 5.70
CA ALA A 8 11.47 14.80 4.66
C ALA A 8 11.49 13.76 3.54
N LEU A 9 12.68 13.30 3.12
CA LEU A 9 12.81 12.22 2.13
C LEU A 9 12.23 10.89 2.63
N ARG A 10 12.50 10.51 3.89
CA ARG A 10 11.90 9.31 4.50
C ARG A 10 10.38 9.41 4.57
N GLN A 11 9.83 10.57 4.91
CA GLN A 11 8.39 10.80 4.95
C GLN A 11 7.76 10.74 3.55
N ALA A 12 8.39 11.34 2.54
CA ALA A 12 7.93 11.27 1.15
C ALA A 12 7.91 9.81 0.65
N ARG A 13 8.99 9.05 0.91
CA ARG A 13 9.07 7.62 0.60
C ARG A 13 7.95 6.82 1.28
N ALA A 14 7.75 7.02 2.59
CA ALA A 14 6.68 6.35 3.32
C ALA A 14 5.30 6.71 2.75
N GLY A 15 5.09 7.98 2.39
CA GLY A 15 3.87 8.45 1.74
C GLY A 15 3.56 7.69 0.45
N LEU A 16 4.55 7.57 -0.44
CA LEU A 16 4.41 6.82 -1.69
C LEU A 16 4.17 5.32 -1.44
N ASN A 17 4.97 4.69 -0.58
CA ASN A 17 4.81 3.28 -0.24
C ASN A 17 3.40 2.96 0.28
N ASN A 18 2.83 3.82 1.11
CA ASN A 18 1.47 3.63 1.62
C ASN A 18 0.41 3.65 0.51
N PHE A 19 0.59 4.44 -0.54
CA PHE A 19 -0.31 4.42 -1.72
C PHE A 19 -0.15 3.13 -2.52
N TYR A 20 1.08 2.69 -2.77
CA TYR A 20 1.31 1.44 -3.51
C TYR A 20 0.85 0.20 -2.73
N ASP A 21 0.97 0.20 -1.40
CA ASP A 21 0.38 -0.82 -0.53
C ASP A 21 -1.16 -0.86 -0.67
N LEU A 22 -1.80 0.31 -0.74
CA LEU A 22 -3.23 0.39 -1.02
C LEU A 22 -3.54 -0.17 -2.42
N PHE A 23 -2.76 0.19 -3.44
CA PHE A 23 -3.01 -0.26 -4.81
C PHE A 23 -2.97 -1.78 -4.91
N LEU A 24 -1.99 -2.41 -4.28
CA LEU A 24 -1.87 -3.86 -4.27
C LEU A 24 -3.11 -4.51 -3.65
N ARG A 25 -3.56 -3.98 -2.51
CA ARG A 25 -4.77 -4.48 -1.82
C ARG A 25 -6.04 -4.30 -2.64
N LEU A 26 -6.14 -3.23 -3.43
CA LEU A 26 -7.26 -2.99 -4.33
C LEU A 26 -7.22 -3.95 -5.54
N GLU A 27 -6.05 -4.21 -6.12
CA GLU A 27 -5.87 -5.15 -7.23
C GLU A 27 -6.12 -6.62 -6.83
N GLU A 28 -5.89 -6.98 -5.56
CA GLU A 28 -6.15 -8.33 -5.01
C GLU A 28 -7.64 -8.66 -4.80
N ILE A 29 -8.55 -7.68 -4.91
CA ILE A 29 -9.99 -7.92 -4.73
C ILE A 29 -10.55 -8.68 -5.93
N THR A 30 -10.73 -9.99 -5.76
CA THR A 30 -11.29 -10.88 -6.79
C THR A 30 -12.75 -11.26 -6.56
N VAL A 31 -13.22 -11.25 -5.30
CA VAL A 31 -14.58 -11.65 -4.90
C VAL A 31 -15.24 -10.52 -4.11
N SER A 32 -16.45 -10.13 -4.53
CA SER A 32 -17.15 -8.91 -4.10
C SER A 32 -18.33 -9.21 -3.18
N LYS A 33 -18.42 -8.51 -2.03
CA LYS A 33 -19.68 -8.31 -1.30
C LYS A 33 -20.23 -6.88 -1.43
N GLY A 34 -19.43 -5.94 -1.93
CA GLY A 34 -19.83 -4.55 -2.24
C GLY A 34 -20.48 -3.78 -1.10
N ALA A 35 -20.24 -4.17 0.16
CA ALA A 35 -20.97 -3.65 1.31
C ALA A 35 -20.63 -2.18 1.62
N ALA A 36 -19.47 -1.70 1.15
CA ALA A 36 -19.01 -0.32 1.32
C ALA A 36 -18.90 0.45 0.00
N ASP A 37 -19.53 -0.06 -1.06
CA ASP A 37 -19.39 0.49 -2.41
C ASP A 37 -19.96 1.91 -2.52
N GLU A 38 -21.09 2.19 -1.88
CA GLU A 38 -21.74 3.50 -2.00
C GLU A 38 -20.94 4.58 -1.29
N GLU A 39 -20.43 4.29 -0.09
CA GLU A 39 -19.56 5.20 0.64
C GLU A 39 -18.24 5.43 -0.09
N ALA A 40 -17.68 4.41 -0.75
CA ALA A 40 -16.49 4.57 -1.58
C ALA A 40 -16.75 5.39 -2.85
N ARG A 41 -17.94 5.29 -3.46
CA ARG A 41 -18.35 6.18 -4.56
C ARG A 41 -18.58 7.61 -4.10
N SER A 42 -19.06 7.81 -2.89
CA SER A 42 -19.14 9.14 -2.27
C SER A 42 -17.74 9.74 -2.10
N ALA A 43 -16.82 8.97 -1.51
CA ALA A 43 -15.41 9.35 -1.34
C ALA A 43 -14.72 9.70 -2.69
N LEU A 44 -15.03 8.96 -3.76
CA LEU A 44 -14.58 9.25 -5.12
C LEU A 44 -15.04 10.62 -5.65
N LYS A 45 -16.26 11.05 -5.31
CA LYS A 45 -16.76 12.39 -5.69
C LYS A 45 -16.09 13.47 -4.86
N THR A 46 -15.92 13.23 -3.55
CA THR A 46 -15.26 14.17 -2.64
C THR A 46 -13.82 14.43 -3.07
N VAL A 47 -13.03 13.38 -3.34
CA VAL A 47 -11.63 13.55 -3.75
C VAL A 47 -11.51 14.29 -5.09
N ALA A 48 -12.45 14.08 -6.01
CA ALA A 48 -12.48 14.83 -7.27
C ALA A 48 -12.65 16.33 -7.02
N ALA A 49 -13.70 16.71 -6.29
CA ALA A 49 -13.99 18.10 -5.98
C ALA A 49 -12.87 18.76 -5.16
N ASP A 50 -12.30 18.05 -4.19
CA ASP A 50 -11.23 18.59 -3.34
C ASP A 50 -9.91 18.75 -4.10
N PHE A 51 -9.56 17.79 -4.97
CA PHE A 51 -8.37 17.90 -5.80
C PHE A 51 -8.50 19.03 -6.83
N GLU A 52 -9.63 19.11 -7.54
CA GLU A 52 -9.88 20.16 -8.53
C GLU A 52 -9.84 21.55 -7.88
N ARG A 53 -10.54 21.72 -6.75
CA ARG A 53 -10.51 22.97 -5.98
C ARG A 53 -9.10 23.36 -5.52
N ALA A 54 -8.28 22.39 -5.10
CA ALA A 54 -6.90 22.66 -4.71
C ALA A 54 -6.03 23.06 -5.91
N MET A 55 -6.22 22.45 -7.07
CA MET A 55 -5.44 22.78 -8.26
C MET A 55 -5.88 24.10 -8.92
N ASP A 56 -7.16 24.46 -8.81
CA ASP A 56 -7.69 25.75 -9.24
C ASP A 56 -7.23 26.92 -8.34
N ASP A 57 -6.88 26.62 -7.08
CA ASP A 57 -6.27 27.56 -6.14
C ASP A 57 -4.74 27.61 -6.34
N ASP A 58 -4.29 28.35 -7.35
CA ASP A 58 -2.87 28.61 -7.62
C ASP A 58 -1.97 27.35 -7.62
N PHE A 59 -2.47 26.25 -8.21
CA PHE A 59 -1.79 24.96 -8.24
C PHE A 59 -1.30 24.49 -6.85
N ASN A 60 -2.17 24.59 -5.83
CA ASN A 60 -1.86 24.22 -4.45
C ASN A 60 -1.68 22.69 -4.28
N THR A 61 -0.51 22.20 -4.71
CA THR A 61 -0.13 20.79 -4.64
C THR A 61 -0.12 20.20 -3.22
N PRO A 62 0.23 20.95 -2.14
CA PRO A 62 0.06 20.44 -0.78
C PRO A 62 -1.40 20.08 -0.45
N ALA A 63 -2.36 20.95 -0.81
CA ALA A 63 -3.77 20.68 -0.59
C ALA A 63 -4.29 19.54 -1.48
N ALA A 64 -3.85 19.48 -2.73
CA ALA A 64 -4.18 18.40 -3.66
C ALA A 64 -3.67 17.03 -3.15
N LEU A 65 -2.43 16.97 -2.64
CA LEU A 65 -1.87 15.78 -2.00
C LEU A 65 -2.62 15.41 -0.71
N ALA A 66 -3.04 16.41 0.08
CA ALA A 66 -3.84 16.16 1.28
C ALA A 66 -5.20 15.53 0.93
N ALA A 67 -5.86 15.97 -0.14
CA ALA A 67 -7.09 15.35 -0.63
C ALA A 67 -6.89 13.87 -0.99
N LEU A 68 -5.81 13.54 -1.72
CA LEU A 68 -5.47 12.16 -2.04
C LEU A 68 -5.13 11.31 -0.80
N GLN A 69 -4.45 11.90 0.20
CA GLN A 69 -4.12 11.24 1.46
C GLN A 69 -5.37 10.90 2.28
N THR A 70 -6.32 11.84 2.37
CA THR A 70 -7.62 11.63 3.01
C THR A 70 -8.38 10.52 2.30
N PHE A 71 -8.45 10.57 0.98
CA PHE A 71 -9.12 9.53 0.18
C PHE A 71 -8.48 8.15 0.37
N ARG A 72 -7.15 8.07 0.43
CA ARG A 72 -6.44 6.82 0.78
C ARG A 72 -6.88 6.28 2.14
N GLY A 73 -7.04 7.16 3.13
CA GLY A 73 -7.54 6.80 4.46
C GLY A 73 -8.96 6.20 4.40
N GLU A 74 -9.87 6.87 3.70
CA GLU A 74 -11.25 6.39 3.53
C GLU A 74 -11.31 5.02 2.84
N LEU A 75 -10.56 4.83 1.75
CA LEU A 75 -10.49 3.55 1.05
C LEU A 75 -9.94 2.43 1.94
N ASN A 76 -8.95 2.71 2.78
CA ASN A 76 -8.45 1.73 3.74
C ASN A 76 -9.52 1.28 4.74
N THR A 77 -10.35 2.22 5.23
CA THR A 77 -11.48 1.89 6.08
C THR A 77 -12.53 1.07 5.33
N LYS A 78 -12.85 1.42 4.08
CA LYS A 78 -13.86 0.70 3.30
C LYS A 78 -13.38 -0.68 2.85
N LEU A 79 -12.09 -0.85 2.59
CA LEU A 79 -11.47 -2.15 2.33
C LEU A 79 -11.72 -3.14 3.47
N ALA A 80 -11.67 -2.70 4.73
CA ALA A 80 -11.92 -3.55 5.89
C ALA A 80 -13.40 -4.01 5.98
N VAL A 81 -14.33 -3.24 5.44
CA VAL A 81 -15.77 -3.56 5.39
C VAL A 81 -16.10 -4.44 4.19
N GLY A 82 -15.43 -4.21 3.06
CA GLY A 82 -15.56 -4.99 1.83
C GLY A 82 -16.00 -4.12 0.65
N LEU A 83 -15.09 -3.98 -0.32
CA LEU A 83 -15.34 -3.32 -1.61
C LEU A 83 -15.58 -4.36 -2.71
N SER A 84 -16.36 -3.99 -3.71
CA SER A 84 -16.39 -4.73 -4.97
C SER A 84 -15.13 -4.45 -5.79
N SER A 85 -14.77 -5.41 -6.65
CA SER A 85 -13.67 -5.23 -7.61
C SER A 85 -13.91 -4.05 -8.56
N ALA A 86 -15.18 -3.81 -8.93
CA ALA A 86 -15.56 -2.68 -9.77
C ALA A 86 -15.25 -1.33 -9.10
N VAL A 87 -15.61 -1.15 -7.82
CA VAL A 87 -15.33 0.09 -7.09
C VAL A 87 -13.84 0.23 -6.76
N ALA A 88 -13.15 -0.88 -6.47
CA ALA A 88 -11.71 -0.87 -6.29
C ALA A 88 -10.97 -0.39 -7.55
N GLN A 89 -11.40 -0.84 -8.73
CA GLN A 89 -10.86 -0.37 -10.01
C GLN A 89 -11.16 1.12 -10.24
N GLN A 90 -12.35 1.61 -9.90
CA GLN A 90 -12.67 3.04 -9.98
C GLN A 90 -11.75 3.88 -9.08
N ALA A 91 -11.51 3.42 -7.85
CA ALA A 91 -10.58 4.06 -6.92
C ALA A 91 -9.15 4.11 -7.46
N LEU A 92 -8.63 3.01 -7.98
CA LEU A 92 -7.31 2.96 -8.63
C LEU A 92 -7.23 3.95 -9.79
N THR A 93 -8.21 3.94 -10.69
CA THR A 93 -8.26 4.85 -11.84
C THR A 93 -8.29 6.31 -11.41
N ALA A 94 -9.07 6.66 -10.38
CA ALA A 94 -9.13 8.01 -9.86
C ALA A 94 -7.79 8.47 -9.28
N ILE A 95 -7.15 7.65 -8.42
CA ILE A 95 -5.86 8.01 -7.83
C ILE A 95 -4.78 8.15 -8.90
N ARG A 96 -4.75 7.25 -9.90
CA ARG A 96 -3.81 7.36 -11.02
C ARG A 96 -4.06 8.60 -11.87
N ARG A 97 -5.32 8.96 -12.14
CA ARG A 97 -5.67 10.17 -12.89
C ARG A 97 -5.17 11.44 -12.19
N TYR A 98 -5.45 11.60 -10.90
CA TYR A 98 -5.01 12.78 -10.16
C TYR A 98 -3.51 12.75 -9.85
N GLY A 99 -2.95 11.56 -9.64
CA GLY A 99 -1.52 11.35 -9.53
C GLY A 99 -0.77 11.78 -10.78
N ASP A 100 -1.30 11.50 -11.98
CA ASP A 100 -0.68 11.83 -13.26
C ASP A 100 -0.45 13.35 -13.41
N VAL A 101 -1.43 14.16 -12.98
CA VAL A 101 -1.29 15.63 -12.95
C VAL A 101 -0.08 16.07 -12.11
N LEU A 102 0.26 15.32 -11.06
CA LEU A 102 1.40 15.57 -10.18
C LEU A 102 2.67 14.80 -10.57
N GLY A 103 2.63 13.98 -11.62
CA GLY A 103 3.72 13.07 -11.99
C GLY A 103 3.93 11.89 -11.03
N LEU A 104 2.88 11.48 -10.31
CA LEU A 104 2.90 10.42 -9.29
C LEU A 104 2.03 9.22 -9.68
N PHE A 105 2.28 8.09 -9.02
CA PHE A 105 1.42 6.89 -9.05
C PHE A 105 1.27 6.18 -10.40
N GLN A 106 2.20 6.39 -11.34
CA GLN A 106 2.13 5.76 -12.66
C GLN A 106 2.91 4.45 -12.78
N VAL A 107 3.77 4.11 -11.81
CA VAL A 107 4.48 2.83 -11.83
C VAL A 107 3.48 1.68 -11.67
N PRO A 108 3.61 0.57 -12.40
CA PRO A 108 2.84 -0.64 -12.11
C PRO A 108 3.08 -1.08 -10.67
N VAL A 109 2.04 -1.53 -9.96
CA VAL A 109 2.19 -1.80 -8.51
C VAL A 109 3.22 -2.89 -8.21
N ARG A 110 3.33 -3.88 -9.11
CA ARG A 110 4.28 -4.99 -9.00
C ARG A 110 5.72 -4.58 -9.26
N ASP A 111 5.93 -3.45 -9.93
CA ASP A 111 7.25 -2.90 -10.26
C ASP A 111 7.67 -1.82 -9.25
N TRP A 112 6.80 -1.48 -8.29
CA TRP A 112 7.10 -0.45 -7.29
C TRP A 112 8.07 -0.98 -6.23
N GLU A 113 9.33 -0.61 -6.39
CA GLU A 113 10.39 -0.91 -5.42
C GLU A 113 11.05 0.38 -4.92
N PHE A 114 10.53 0.96 -3.82
CA PHE A 114 11.26 2.04 -3.14
C PHE A 114 12.23 1.43 -2.14
N ARG A 115 13.43 1.09 -2.64
CA ARG A 115 14.51 0.42 -1.90
C ARG A 115 15.15 1.35 -0.88
N GLU A 116 15.54 0.80 0.27
CA GLU A 116 16.70 1.30 0.98
C GLU A 116 17.86 0.51 0.40
N SER A 117 18.92 1.17 -0.07
CA SER A 117 20.15 0.48 -0.46
C SER A 117 20.87 0.00 0.80
N VAL A 118 20.22 -0.85 1.60
CA VAL A 118 20.91 -1.66 2.59
C VAL A 118 21.37 -2.90 1.84
N GLY A 119 22.69 -3.05 1.74
CA GLY A 119 23.35 -4.11 0.99
C GLY A 119 22.79 -5.50 1.36
N THR A 120 22.84 -6.39 0.37
CA THR A 120 22.41 -7.81 0.44
C THR A 120 20.91 -8.01 0.64
N ALA A 121 20.12 -7.67 -0.38
CA ALA A 121 18.75 -8.15 -0.48
C ALA A 121 18.78 -9.66 -0.81
N LEU A 122 18.16 -10.51 0.02
CA LEU A 122 17.79 -11.88 -0.38
C LEU A 122 16.99 -11.80 -1.68
N ASP A 123 17.10 -12.79 -2.56
CA ASP A 123 16.17 -12.91 -3.68
C ASP A 123 14.76 -13.28 -3.19
N ASP A 124 13.73 -13.02 -4.00
CA ASP A 124 12.34 -13.31 -3.63
C ASP A 124 12.11 -14.80 -3.34
N ALA A 125 12.81 -15.67 -4.07
CA ALA A 125 12.69 -17.13 -3.92
C ALA A 125 13.19 -17.60 -2.54
N GLU A 126 14.24 -16.98 -2.02
CA GLU A 126 14.83 -17.28 -0.73
C GLU A 126 13.94 -16.75 0.41
N ILE A 127 13.29 -15.60 0.23
CA ILE A 127 12.27 -15.12 1.17
C ILE A 127 11.09 -16.08 1.20
N GLU A 128 10.56 -16.48 0.05
CA GLU A 128 9.46 -17.45 -0.03
C GLU A 128 9.85 -18.80 0.60
N ARG A 129 11.09 -19.26 0.39
CA ARG A 129 11.63 -20.47 1.03
C ARG A 129 11.63 -20.35 2.56
N GLN A 130 12.09 -19.23 3.09
CA GLN A 130 12.09 -18.99 4.54
C GLN A 130 10.68 -18.87 5.11
N ILE A 131 9.73 -18.26 4.37
CA ILE A 131 8.31 -18.20 4.78
C ILE A 131 7.69 -19.60 4.77
N ALA A 132 7.98 -20.43 3.77
CA ALA A 132 7.53 -21.81 3.74
C ALA A 132 8.11 -22.63 4.91
N GLU A 133 9.37 -22.43 5.25
CA GLU A 133 10.00 -23.05 6.42
C GLU A 133 9.33 -22.61 7.73
N ARG A 134 9.05 -21.31 7.88
CA ARG A 134 8.32 -20.75 9.03
C ARG A 134 6.91 -21.36 9.14
N ASN A 135 6.18 -21.47 8.03
CA ASN A 135 4.83 -22.02 8.03
C ASN A 135 4.85 -23.51 8.41
N ASN A 136 5.83 -24.27 7.91
CA ASN A 136 6.05 -25.64 8.34
C ASN A 136 6.39 -25.75 9.83
N ALA A 137 7.23 -24.86 10.38
CA ALA A 137 7.55 -24.82 11.79
C ALA A 137 6.29 -24.56 12.65
N ARG A 138 5.42 -23.62 12.23
CA ARG A 138 4.12 -23.38 12.88
C ARG A 138 3.20 -24.60 12.83
N CYS A 139 3.11 -25.29 11.69
CA CYS A 139 2.33 -26.53 11.55
C CYS A 139 2.82 -27.63 12.50
N ARG A 140 4.14 -27.70 12.73
CA ARG A 140 4.78 -28.63 13.68
C ARG A 140 4.76 -28.15 15.13
N LYS A 141 4.13 -26.99 15.41
CA LYS A 141 4.10 -26.31 16.72
C LYS A 141 5.50 -25.92 17.26
N ASP A 142 6.47 -25.78 16.36
CA ASP A 142 7.81 -25.24 16.67
C ASP A 142 7.78 -23.71 16.57
N PHE A 143 7.25 -23.08 17.62
CA PHE A 143 7.11 -21.62 17.68
C PHE A 143 8.44 -20.89 17.83
N ALA A 144 9.46 -21.55 18.41
CA ALA A 144 10.79 -20.98 18.56
C ALA A 144 11.44 -20.79 17.19
N ARG A 145 11.45 -21.84 16.35
CA ARG A 145 11.98 -21.75 14.98
C ARG A 145 11.22 -20.75 14.13
N ALA A 146 9.89 -20.71 14.26
CA ALA A 146 9.07 -19.75 13.53
C ALA A 146 9.39 -18.29 13.91
N ASP A 147 9.69 -18.02 15.19
CA ASP A 147 10.08 -16.69 15.66
C ASP A 147 11.51 -16.30 15.24
N GLU A 148 12.44 -17.25 15.23
CA GLU A 148 13.80 -17.05 14.70
C GLU A 148 13.77 -16.61 13.24
N ILE A 149 13.02 -17.33 12.39
CA ILE A 149 12.90 -17.00 10.96
C ILE A 149 12.25 -15.62 10.78
N ARG A 150 11.21 -15.31 11.57
CA ARG A 150 10.57 -13.99 11.54
C ARG A 150 11.55 -12.86 11.88
N LYS A 151 12.39 -13.05 12.90
CA LYS A 151 13.42 -12.08 13.30
C LYS A 151 14.51 -11.95 12.25
N ALA A 152 14.95 -13.06 11.65
CA ALA A 152 15.95 -13.05 10.59
C ALA A 152 15.46 -12.30 9.33
N LEU A 153 14.21 -12.52 8.95
CA LEU A 153 13.54 -11.79 7.87
C LEU A 153 13.40 -10.31 8.22
N ALA A 154 12.94 -9.97 9.42
CA ALA A 154 12.82 -8.59 9.87
C ALA A 154 14.16 -7.83 9.93
N ALA A 155 15.24 -8.50 10.35
CA ALA A 155 16.59 -7.94 10.35
C ALA A 155 17.10 -7.60 8.94
N GLN A 156 16.52 -8.22 7.92
CA GLN A 156 16.80 -7.98 6.50
C GLN A 156 15.76 -7.05 5.85
N GLY A 157 14.96 -6.35 6.66
CA GLY A 157 13.91 -5.44 6.19
C GLY A 157 12.60 -6.13 5.80
N ILE A 158 12.51 -7.46 5.87
CA ILE A 158 11.32 -8.20 5.44
C ILE A 158 10.30 -8.26 6.58
N ILE A 159 9.17 -7.58 6.41
CA ILE A 159 8.06 -7.57 7.37
C ILE A 159 7.01 -8.58 6.92
N LEU A 160 6.65 -9.52 7.81
CA LEU A 160 5.62 -10.52 7.59
C LEU A 160 4.26 -10.06 8.15
N GLU A 161 3.21 -10.17 7.34
CA GLU A 161 1.80 -9.99 7.69
C GLU A 161 1.06 -11.32 7.56
N ASP A 162 0.71 -11.95 8.69
CA ASP A 162 -0.16 -13.12 8.68
C ASP A 162 -1.61 -12.68 8.45
N ARG A 163 -2.30 -13.29 7.49
CA ARG A 163 -3.72 -13.07 7.19
C ARG A 163 -4.58 -14.14 7.87
N PRO A 164 -5.85 -13.82 8.23
CA PRO A 164 -6.78 -14.78 8.84
C PRO A 164 -7.11 -16.01 7.99
N ASP A 165 -6.90 -15.92 6.67
CA ASP A 165 -7.06 -17.04 5.71
C ASP A 165 -5.90 -18.06 5.76
N GLY A 166 -4.91 -17.84 6.63
CA GLY A 166 -3.74 -18.70 6.79
C GLY A 166 -2.60 -18.39 5.84
N THR A 167 -2.74 -17.38 4.97
CA THR A 167 -1.65 -16.91 4.10
C THR A 167 -0.74 -15.93 4.84
N THR A 168 0.55 -15.92 4.50
CA THR A 168 1.50 -14.93 5.00
C THR A 168 1.90 -14.03 3.84
N ARG A 169 1.52 -12.75 3.92
CA ARG A 169 2.05 -11.69 3.05
C ARG A 169 3.39 -11.23 3.62
N TRP A 170 4.27 -10.76 2.76
CA TRP A 170 5.51 -10.12 3.19
C TRP A 170 5.77 -8.87 2.37
N LYS A 171 6.52 -7.94 2.95
CA LYS A 171 6.99 -6.71 2.31
C LYS A 171 8.47 -6.48 2.61
N ARG A 172 9.21 -5.99 1.62
CA ARG A 172 10.59 -5.47 1.75
C ARG A 172 10.59 -4.03 2.27
#